data_AF-A0A9Q0WAN3-F1
#
_entry.id   AF-A0A9Q0WAN3-F1
#
_cell.length_a   1.000
_cell.length_b   1.000
_cell.length_c   1.000
_cell.angle_alpha   90.00
_cell.angle_beta   90.00
_cell.angle_gamma   90.00
#
_symmetry.space_group_name_H-M   'P 1'
#
loop_
_entity.id
_entity.type
_entity.pdbx_description
1 polymer ?
#
loop_
_entity_poly.entity_id
_entity_poly.type
_entity_poly.pdbx_seq_one_letter_code
_entity_poly.pdbx_strand_id
1 'polypeptide(L)'
;MTIGSLIDWSLPNQAVYLWALPIFHVNGWSYPWGLAAVGGTSICLRRVEAPTIYSLIKMHGVTHMCGAPVVLNMLTNSPNAERLQNPVQILTAGAPPPSTVLSRAESLGFVVSHGYGLTETAGLVTSCAWKPKWNTFPANERAILKSRQGVPTVVFTEMGVVDPNTGKSVERDGVSLGEVVLRGGSVMLGYFKDPLGTSMCMKDGWFYTGDVGVIHSNGYLEVKDRSKDVIISGGENISSVEIESVLYTHPAVNEAAVVARPDEFWGETPCAFVSLKHGLSNKPGERDIIDYCREKMARFMVPKTVVFKDELPKTSTGKIQKYLLREYAKELDSSKVKMVAGKVGSCFYPPLYSPGWLQTPFTATPISTSICISMNSFNQSTYFAQKRGSEISILQKNQATVLHQPRPLSNTLVARFL
;
A
#
# COMPACT_ATOMS: atom_id res chain seq x y z
N MET A 1 22.85 -6.78 3.39
CA MET A 1 21.98 -6.01 2.48
C MET A 1 22.74 -5.00 1.64
N THR A 2 23.39 -3.97 2.21
CA THR A 2 24.10 -2.92 1.43
C THR A 2 25.01 -3.43 0.32
N ILE A 3 25.96 -4.33 0.64
CA ILE A 3 26.88 -4.91 -0.37
C ILE A 3 26.09 -5.58 -1.51
N GLY A 4 25.01 -6.27 -1.16
CA GLY A 4 24.08 -6.84 -2.11
C GLY A 4 23.49 -5.82 -3.06
N SER A 5 22.84 -4.80 -2.50
CA SER A 5 22.20 -3.75 -3.30
C SER A 5 23.17 -3.06 -4.24
N LEU A 6 24.42 -2.84 -3.83
CA LEU A 6 25.47 -2.29 -4.67
C LEU A 6 25.81 -3.20 -5.86
N ILE A 7 25.97 -4.51 -5.63
CA ILE A 7 26.30 -5.48 -6.66
C ILE A 7 25.11 -5.68 -7.61
N ASP A 8 23.93 -5.94 -7.05
CA ASP A 8 22.72 -6.30 -7.79
C ASP A 8 22.26 -5.17 -8.73
N TRP A 9 22.32 -3.93 -8.24
CA TRP A 9 21.97 -2.75 -9.06
C TRP A 9 23.18 -2.15 -9.79
N SER A 10 24.37 -2.73 -9.61
CA SER A 10 25.63 -2.28 -10.23
C SER A 10 25.91 -0.79 -10.00
N LEU A 11 25.72 -0.31 -8.77
CA LEU A 11 25.93 1.10 -8.43
C LEU A 11 27.43 1.45 -8.56
N PRO A 12 27.80 2.42 -9.41
CA PRO A 12 29.21 2.74 -9.66
C PRO A 12 29.82 3.53 -8.50
N ASN A 13 31.16 3.53 -8.47
CA ASN A 13 31.91 4.47 -7.64
C ASN A 13 31.53 5.91 -7.96
N GLN A 14 31.48 6.75 -6.93
CA GLN A 14 31.16 8.18 -7.05
C GLN A 14 29.80 8.49 -7.68
N ALA A 15 28.83 7.56 -7.58
CA ALA A 15 27.47 7.81 -8.04
C ALA A 15 26.88 9.10 -7.41
N VAL A 16 26.29 9.95 -8.24
CA VAL A 16 25.48 11.09 -7.78
C VAL A 16 24.05 10.61 -7.61
N TYR A 17 23.60 10.52 -6.37
CA TYR A 17 22.34 9.88 -6.00
C TYR A 17 21.35 10.89 -5.42
N LEU A 18 20.13 10.92 -5.96
CA LEU A 18 19.06 11.80 -5.49
C LEU A 18 18.08 11.05 -4.58
N TRP A 19 17.89 11.61 -3.38
CA TRP A 19 17.04 11.05 -2.33
C TRP A 19 15.57 11.44 -2.51
N ALA A 20 14.85 10.71 -3.35
CA ALA A 20 13.39 10.80 -3.44
C ALA A 20 12.68 9.75 -2.54
N LEU A 21 13.37 8.67 -2.19
CA LEU A 21 12.91 7.68 -1.23
C LEU A 21 13.30 8.11 0.21
N PRO A 22 12.41 8.02 1.20
CA PRO A 22 12.75 8.39 2.57
C PRO A 22 13.76 7.45 3.22
N ILE A 23 14.83 7.99 3.80
CA ILE A 23 15.90 7.23 4.48
C ILE A 23 15.35 6.47 5.71
N PHE A 24 14.37 7.04 6.41
CA PHE A 24 13.75 6.40 7.58
C PHE A 24 12.95 5.13 7.23
N HIS A 25 12.54 4.96 5.97
CA HIS A 25 11.77 3.81 5.55
C HIS A 25 12.70 2.73 5.01
N VAL A 26 12.82 1.63 5.76
CA VAL A 26 13.68 0.48 5.44
C VAL A 26 15.08 0.91 5.00
N ASN A 27 15.66 1.83 5.77
CA ASN A 27 17.01 2.35 5.55
C ASN A 27 17.23 2.90 4.12
N GLY A 28 16.21 3.48 3.47
CA GLY A 28 16.30 3.99 2.10
C GLY A 28 16.83 2.94 1.11
N TRP A 29 16.40 1.69 1.33
CA TRP A 29 16.84 0.42 0.75
C TRP A 29 18.34 0.15 0.76
N SER A 30 19.00 0.52 1.86
CA SER A 30 20.43 0.26 2.17
C SER A 30 21.45 1.13 1.42
N TYR A 31 21.00 2.11 0.65
CA TYR A 31 21.87 3.07 -0.05
C TYR A 31 22.52 4.17 0.81
N PRO A 32 22.07 4.53 2.03
CA PRO A 32 22.83 5.50 2.83
C PRO A 32 24.25 5.00 3.11
N TRP A 33 24.36 3.72 3.48
CA TRP A 33 25.64 3.03 3.64
C TRP A 33 26.29 2.70 2.29
N GLY A 34 25.49 2.37 1.28
CA GLY A 34 25.99 2.06 -0.05
C GLY A 34 26.75 3.22 -0.67
N LEU A 35 26.18 4.42 -0.62
CA LEU A 35 26.82 5.64 -1.11
C LEU A 35 28.09 5.96 -0.34
N ALA A 36 28.09 5.81 0.99
CA ALA A 36 29.30 6.00 1.78
C ALA A 36 30.41 5.03 1.35
N ALA A 37 30.07 3.76 1.09
CA ALA A 37 31.03 2.74 0.66
C ALA A 37 31.63 3.00 -0.73
N VAL A 38 30.85 3.55 -1.67
CA VAL A 38 31.30 3.82 -3.04
C VAL A 38 31.80 5.27 -3.24
N GLY A 39 31.86 6.07 -2.17
CA GLY A 39 32.25 7.49 -2.25
C GLY A 39 31.27 8.36 -3.05
N GLY A 40 29.98 8.03 -3.02
CA GLY A 40 28.92 8.71 -3.75
C GLY A 40 28.51 10.06 -3.17
N THR A 41 27.85 10.87 -4.00
CA THR A 41 27.28 12.17 -3.61
C THR A 41 25.79 12.05 -3.32
N SER A 42 25.34 12.57 -2.18
CA SER A 42 23.92 12.59 -1.80
C SER A 42 23.26 13.94 -2.11
N ILE A 43 22.28 13.93 -3.00
CA ILE A 43 21.42 15.08 -3.31
C ILE A 43 20.10 14.91 -2.54
N CYS A 44 19.96 15.64 -1.44
CA CYS A 44 18.82 15.49 -0.54
C CYS A 44 17.68 16.47 -0.87
N LEU A 45 16.45 15.95 -0.84
CA LEU A 45 15.23 16.73 -1.03
C LEU A 45 14.48 16.88 0.29
N ARG A 46 13.92 18.06 0.53
CA ARG A 46 12.97 18.27 1.65
C ARG A 46 11.55 17.82 1.28
N ARG A 47 11.16 17.99 0.01
CA ARG A 47 9.87 17.56 -0.55
C ARG A 47 10.10 16.94 -1.92
N VAL A 48 9.33 15.90 -2.23
CA VAL A 48 9.39 15.19 -3.51
C VAL A 48 8.45 15.89 -4.48
N GLU A 49 9.02 16.71 -5.35
CA GLU A 49 8.28 17.51 -6.34
C GLU A 49 9.00 17.43 -7.69
N ALA A 50 8.28 17.12 -8.76
CA ALA A 50 8.87 16.90 -10.08
C ALA A 50 9.73 18.07 -10.58
N PRO A 51 9.30 19.35 -10.54
CA PRO A 51 10.13 20.47 -11.01
C PRO A 51 11.48 20.56 -10.30
N THR A 52 11.49 20.36 -8.98
CA THR A 52 12.70 20.36 -8.15
C THR A 52 13.61 19.20 -8.51
N ILE A 53 13.06 18.00 -8.70
CA ILE A 53 13.83 16.81 -9.11
C ILE A 53 14.50 17.04 -10.46
N TYR A 54 13.76 17.48 -11.49
CA TYR A 54 14.32 17.76 -12.81
C TYR A 54 15.42 18.82 -12.76
N SER A 55 15.22 19.89 -11.99
CA SER A 55 16.23 20.94 -11.79
C SER A 55 17.52 20.38 -11.18
N LEU A 56 17.41 19.57 -10.13
CA LEU A 56 18.58 18.97 -9.46
C LEU A 56 19.27 17.91 -10.30
N ILE A 57 18.51 17.12 -11.09
CA ILE A 57 19.10 16.20 -12.08
C ILE A 57 20.01 16.97 -13.03
N LYS A 58 19.52 18.09 -13.58
CA LYS A 58 20.29 18.93 -14.50
C LYS A 58 21.48 19.62 -13.81
N MET A 59 21.28 20.15 -12.61
CA MET A 59 22.29 20.93 -11.89
C MET A 59 23.46 20.08 -11.39
N HIS A 60 23.18 18.87 -10.89
CA HIS A 60 24.18 18.03 -10.23
C HIS A 60 24.61 16.82 -11.06
N GLY A 61 24.04 16.60 -12.24
CA GLY A 61 24.33 15.42 -13.05
C GLY A 61 23.94 14.13 -12.32
N VAL A 62 22.74 14.10 -11.74
CA VAL A 62 22.24 12.92 -11.00
C VAL A 62 22.30 11.69 -11.91
N THR A 63 22.78 10.59 -11.35
CA THR A 63 22.96 9.32 -12.06
C THR A 63 21.98 8.25 -11.59
N HIS A 64 21.62 8.26 -10.31
CA HIS A 64 20.83 7.21 -9.66
C HIS A 64 19.80 7.81 -8.70
N MET A 65 18.66 7.14 -8.58
CA MET A 65 17.70 7.40 -7.53
C MET A 65 16.82 6.17 -7.28
N CYS A 66 16.32 6.02 -6.06
CA CYS A 66 15.18 5.16 -5.79
C CYS A 66 13.90 6.00 -5.68
N GLY A 67 12.77 5.41 -6.06
CA GLY A 67 11.47 6.04 -5.89
C GLY A 67 10.37 5.01 -5.84
N ALA A 68 9.33 5.27 -5.03
CA ALA A 68 8.11 4.49 -5.10
C ALA A 68 7.40 4.72 -6.45
N PRO A 69 6.49 3.84 -6.90
CA PRO A 69 5.75 4.01 -8.14
C PRO A 69 5.03 5.35 -8.28
N VAL A 70 4.59 5.96 -7.18
CA VAL A 70 3.99 7.31 -7.19
C VAL A 70 4.98 8.39 -7.62
N VAL A 71 6.26 8.27 -7.25
CA VAL A 71 7.31 9.20 -7.66
C VAL A 71 7.54 9.06 -9.15
N LEU A 72 7.60 7.82 -9.65
CA LEU A 72 7.70 7.55 -11.07
C LEU A 72 6.51 8.15 -11.84
N ASN A 73 5.28 7.92 -11.37
CA ASN A 73 4.07 8.49 -11.98
C ASN A 73 4.10 10.03 -11.98
N MET A 74 4.48 10.65 -10.86
CA MET A 74 4.61 12.11 -10.72
C MET A 74 5.62 12.68 -11.73
N LEU A 75 6.78 12.05 -11.88
CA LEU A 75 7.79 12.46 -12.85
C LEU A 75 7.26 12.35 -14.28
N THR A 76 6.61 11.23 -14.62
CA THR A 76 6.11 10.97 -15.98
C THR A 76 4.91 11.80 -16.40
N ASN A 77 4.14 12.35 -15.44
CA ASN A 77 2.98 13.20 -15.71
C ASN A 77 3.27 14.69 -15.48
N SER A 78 4.53 15.07 -15.25
CA SER A 78 4.87 16.48 -15.03
C SER A 78 4.64 17.30 -16.32
N PRO A 79 3.89 18.43 -16.26
CA PRO A 79 3.48 19.17 -17.45
C PRO A 79 4.62 19.79 -18.26
N ASN A 80 5.85 19.81 -17.72
CA ASN A 80 7.06 20.31 -18.39
C ASN A 80 8.19 19.26 -18.36
N ALA A 81 7.84 17.96 -18.34
CA ALA A 81 8.84 16.90 -18.38
C ALA A 81 9.55 16.89 -19.74
N GLU A 82 10.82 17.31 -19.75
CA GLU A 82 11.70 17.16 -20.90
C GLU A 82 12.51 15.87 -20.81
N ARG A 83 12.93 15.35 -21.96
CA ARG A 83 13.84 14.21 -22.01
C ARG A 83 15.17 14.60 -21.38
N LEU A 84 15.66 13.76 -20.47
CA LEU A 84 16.92 13.96 -19.78
C LEU A 84 18.09 13.92 -20.78
N GLN A 85 19.06 14.81 -20.59
CA GLN A 85 20.27 14.86 -21.41
C GLN A 85 21.13 13.61 -21.23
N ASN A 86 21.19 13.09 -19.99
CA ASN A 86 21.88 11.86 -19.64
C ASN A 86 20.89 10.88 -19.00
N PRO A 87 21.00 9.57 -19.26
CA PRO A 87 20.14 8.58 -18.62
C PRO A 87 20.29 8.58 -17.10
N VAL A 88 19.17 8.46 -16.39
CA VAL A 88 19.14 8.33 -14.92
C VAL A 88 18.58 6.96 -14.55
N GLN A 89 19.36 6.20 -13.78
CA GLN A 89 18.91 4.92 -13.24
C GLN A 89 17.87 5.16 -12.15
N ILE A 90 16.68 4.58 -12.28
CA ILE A 90 15.64 4.63 -11.26
C ILE A 90 15.24 3.22 -10.83
N LEU A 91 15.45 2.91 -9.55
CA LEU A 91 14.99 1.67 -8.94
C LEU A 91 13.66 1.92 -8.24
N THR A 92 12.63 1.22 -8.69
CA THR A 92 11.29 1.25 -8.09
C THR A 92 10.97 -0.06 -7.39
N ALA A 93 10.15 0.00 -6.35
CA ALA A 93 9.71 -1.15 -5.57
C ALA A 93 8.44 -0.84 -4.79
N GLY A 94 7.78 -1.89 -4.30
CA GLY A 94 6.63 -1.81 -3.38
C GLY A 94 5.28 -2.08 -4.05
N ALA A 95 5.05 -1.57 -5.27
CA ALA A 95 3.95 -2.00 -6.12
C ALA A 95 4.43 -2.11 -7.58
N PRO A 96 3.90 -3.04 -8.37
CA PRO A 96 4.25 -3.14 -9.80
C PRO A 96 3.95 -1.81 -10.50
N PRO A 97 4.92 -1.18 -11.18
CA PRO A 97 4.65 0.03 -11.95
C PRO A 97 3.79 -0.30 -13.18
N PRO A 98 2.74 0.47 -13.50
CA PRO A 98 1.95 0.27 -14.70
C PRO A 98 2.81 0.35 -15.97
N SER A 99 2.49 -0.45 -16.98
CA SER A 99 3.24 -0.50 -18.25
C SER A 99 3.32 0.85 -18.97
N THR A 100 2.26 1.66 -18.86
CA THR A 100 2.19 3.02 -19.38
C THR A 100 3.16 3.96 -18.68
N VAL A 101 3.27 3.86 -17.35
CA VAL A 101 4.23 4.63 -16.54
C VAL A 101 5.66 4.23 -16.88
N LEU A 102 5.93 2.93 -17.02
CA LEU A 102 7.24 2.43 -17.46
C LEU A 102 7.64 3.00 -18.82
N SER A 103 6.75 2.91 -19.80
CA SER A 103 7.00 3.40 -21.16
C SER A 103 7.26 4.90 -21.20
N ARG A 104 6.48 5.69 -20.45
CA ARG A 104 6.70 7.14 -20.33
C ARG A 104 8.03 7.46 -19.66
N ALA A 105 8.37 6.79 -18.56
CA ALA A 105 9.64 7.00 -17.87
C ALA A 105 10.84 6.75 -18.80
N GLU A 106 10.81 5.67 -19.59
CA GLU A 106 11.85 5.38 -20.57
C GLU A 106 11.95 6.46 -21.66
N SER A 107 10.82 6.96 -22.17
CA SER A 107 10.81 8.04 -23.17
C SER A 107 11.45 9.34 -22.66
N LEU A 108 11.39 9.57 -21.34
CA LEU A 108 12.00 10.72 -20.67
C LEU A 108 13.48 10.49 -20.34
N GLY A 109 14.03 9.30 -20.59
CA GLY A 109 15.44 8.97 -20.34
C GLY A 109 15.72 8.32 -18.97
N PHE A 110 14.69 7.89 -18.25
CA PHE A 110 14.89 7.07 -17.05
C PHE A 110 15.10 5.60 -17.43
N VAL A 111 16.10 4.96 -16.81
CA VAL A 111 16.34 3.53 -16.94
C VAL A 111 15.72 2.84 -15.71
N VAL A 112 14.52 2.29 -15.91
CA VAL A 112 13.74 1.73 -14.80
C VAL A 112 14.17 0.29 -14.50
N SER A 113 14.54 0.06 -13.25
CA SER A 113 14.72 -1.25 -12.61
C SER A 113 13.62 -1.46 -11.56
N HIS A 114 13.23 -2.71 -11.34
CA HIS A 114 12.20 -3.06 -10.36
C HIS A 114 12.75 -4.09 -9.37
N GLY A 115 12.33 -4.00 -8.11
CA GLY A 115 12.66 -5.00 -7.11
C GLY A 115 11.55 -5.15 -6.08
N TYR A 116 11.69 -6.15 -5.23
CA TYR A 116 10.74 -6.43 -4.16
C TYR A 116 11.43 -6.78 -2.86
N GLY A 117 10.76 -6.38 -1.78
CA GLY A 117 11.19 -6.54 -0.43
C GLY A 117 10.18 -5.95 0.54
N LEU A 118 10.39 -6.26 1.80
CA LEU A 118 9.57 -5.84 2.91
C LEU A 118 10.45 -5.18 3.97
N THR A 119 9.81 -4.50 4.93
CA THR A 119 10.51 -4.02 6.12
C THR A 119 11.14 -5.19 6.87
N GLU A 120 10.42 -6.31 6.94
CA GLU A 120 10.78 -7.58 7.53
C GLU A 120 11.97 -8.25 6.84
N THR A 121 12.37 -7.79 5.65
CA THR A 121 13.55 -8.29 4.92
C THR A 121 14.70 -7.28 4.86
N ALA A 122 14.59 -6.17 5.59
CA ALA A 122 15.60 -5.10 5.69
C ALA A 122 16.08 -4.53 4.34
N GLY A 123 15.28 -4.61 3.29
CA GLY A 123 15.82 -4.44 1.95
C GLY A 123 14.96 -5.00 0.83
N LEU A 124 15.36 -4.69 -0.39
CA LEU A 124 14.98 -5.47 -1.57
C LEU A 124 15.74 -6.80 -1.54
N VAL A 125 15.01 -7.89 -1.69
CA VAL A 125 15.51 -9.28 -1.69
C VAL A 125 15.40 -9.94 -3.05
N THR A 126 14.60 -9.37 -3.96
CA THR A 126 14.57 -9.74 -5.37
C THR A 126 14.74 -8.52 -6.26
N SER A 127 15.28 -8.76 -7.45
CA SER A 127 15.43 -7.76 -8.50
C SER A 127 15.01 -8.33 -9.85
N CYS A 128 14.42 -7.47 -10.68
CA CYS A 128 14.17 -7.75 -12.08
C CYS A 128 15.50 -7.71 -12.84
N ALA A 129 16.27 -8.80 -12.75
CA ALA A 129 17.50 -8.95 -13.51
C ALA A 129 17.19 -8.86 -15.01
N TRP A 130 17.56 -7.75 -15.66
CA TRP A 130 17.22 -7.53 -17.06
C TRP A 130 18.05 -8.45 -17.97
N LYS A 131 17.40 -9.19 -18.86
CA LYS A 131 18.11 -10.04 -19.83
C LYS A 131 18.32 -9.28 -21.14
N PRO A 132 19.55 -9.20 -21.70
CA PRO A 132 19.80 -8.47 -22.95
C PRO A 132 18.89 -8.87 -24.12
N LYS A 133 18.52 -10.16 -24.21
CA LYS A 133 17.58 -10.65 -25.22
C LYS A 133 16.18 -10.00 -25.17
N TRP A 134 15.78 -9.44 -24.03
CA TRP A 134 14.49 -8.75 -23.91
C TRP A 134 14.49 -7.38 -24.57
N ASN A 135 15.66 -6.83 -24.92
CA ASN A 135 15.75 -5.58 -25.66
C ASN A 135 15.09 -5.68 -27.04
N THR A 136 15.02 -6.88 -27.62
CA THR A 136 14.43 -7.14 -28.94
C THR A 136 12.90 -7.30 -28.90
N PHE A 137 12.29 -7.34 -27.71
CA PHE A 137 10.86 -7.52 -27.57
C PHE A 137 10.11 -6.19 -27.77
N PRO A 138 8.84 -6.23 -28.23
CA PRO A 138 7.97 -5.06 -28.29
C PRO A 138 7.86 -4.34 -26.95
N ALA A 139 7.62 -3.03 -26.97
CA ALA A 139 7.57 -2.19 -25.76
C ALA A 139 6.60 -2.73 -24.68
N ASN A 140 5.41 -3.20 -25.10
CA ASN A 140 4.42 -3.77 -24.18
C ASN A 140 4.92 -5.05 -23.49
N GLU A 141 5.58 -5.95 -24.22
CA GLU A 141 6.15 -7.16 -23.65
C GLU A 141 7.31 -6.85 -22.70
N ARG A 142 8.16 -5.88 -23.07
CA ARG A 142 9.23 -5.41 -22.17
C ARG A 142 8.66 -4.85 -20.88
N ALA A 143 7.58 -4.09 -20.95
CA ALA A 143 6.93 -3.53 -19.77
C ALA A 143 6.39 -4.63 -18.84
N ILE A 144 5.78 -5.69 -19.39
CA ILE A 144 5.32 -6.86 -18.63
C ILE A 144 6.51 -7.58 -17.95
N LEU A 145 7.65 -7.69 -18.65
CA LEU A 145 8.83 -8.32 -18.06
C LEU A 145 9.45 -7.44 -16.96
N LYS A 146 9.48 -6.12 -17.16
CA LYS A 146 9.99 -5.15 -16.17
C LYS A 146 9.12 -5.06 -14.92
N SER A 147 7.81 -5.28 -15.03
CA SER A 147 6.92 -5.23 -13.86
C SER A 147 7.05 -6.44 -12.94
N ARG A 148 7.75 -7.51 -13.35
CA ARG A 148 8.07 -8.65 -12.49
C ARG A 148 9.05 -8.24 -11.40
N GLN A 149 8.91 -8.83 -10.22
CA GLN A 149 9.81 -8.65 -9.08
C GLN A 149 11.15 -9.35 -9.31
N GLY A 150 11.13 -10.41 -10.10
CA GLY A 150 12.32 -11.01 -10.66
C GLY A 150 12.90 -12.14 -9.82
N VAL A 151 14.21 -12.19 -9.72
CA VAL A 151 14.94 -13.29 -9.09
C VAL A 151 15.58 -12.84 -7.79
N PRO A 152 15.92 -13.76 -6.87
CA PRO A 152 16.65 -13.40 -5.66
C PRO A 152 17.96 -12.66 -5.94
N THR A 153 18.26 -11.66 -5.11
CA THR A 153 19.55 -10.94 -5.16
C THR A 153 20.72 -11.83 -4.78
N VAL A 154 21.93 -11.49 -5.23
CA VAL A 154 23.15 -12.31 -5.06
C VAL A 154 23.51 -12.63 -3.61
N VAL A 155 23.21 -11.74 -2.66
CA VAL A 155 23.69 -11.88 -1.28
C VAL A 155 22.76 -12.75 -0.44
N PHE A 156 21.45 -12.72 -0.65
CA PHE A 156 20.52 -13.45 0.21
C PHE A 156 19.13 -13.55 -0.40
N THR A 157 18.52 -14.72 -0.18
CA THR A 157 17.08 -15.05 -0.09
C THR A 157 16.79 -16.27 -0.96
N GLU A 158 16.57 -17.41 -0.32
CA GLU A 158 15.77 -18.46 -0.94
C GLU A 158 14.34 -17.94 -1.02
N MET A 159 13.77 -18.06 -2.22
CA MET A 159 12.44 -17.57 -2.52
C MET A 159 11.64 -18.70 -3.11
N GLY A 160 10.42 -18.85 -2.62
CA GLY A 160 9.44 -19.78 -3.15
C GLY A 160 8.06 -19.15 -3.26
N VAL A 161 7.19 -19.88 -3.93
CA VAL A 161 5.74 -19.68 -3.85
C VAL A 161 5.16 -21.03 -3.44
N VAL A 162 4.39 -21.04 -2.36
CA VAL A 162 3.83 -22.27 -1.78
C VAL A 162 2.33 -22.18 -1.68
N ASP A 163 1.65 -23.31 -1.79
CA ASP A 163 0.24 -23.40 -1.41
C ASP A 163 0.11 -23.13 0.11
N PRO A 164 -0.71 -22.16 0.53
CA PRO A 164 -0.78 -21.73 1.93
C PRO A 164 -1.37 -22.78 2.88
N ASN A 165 -2.13 -23.76 2.34
CA ASN A 165 -2.77 -24.81 3.14
C ASN A 165 -1.84 -26.01 3.34
N THR A 166 -1.06 -26.36 2.32
CA THR A 166 -0.21 -27.57 2.30
C THR A 166 1.27 -27.27 2.54
N GLY A 167 1.72 -26.03 2.35
CA GLY A 167 3.11 -25.62 2.42
C GLY A 167 3.99 -26.15 1.26
N LYS A 168 3.41 -26.84 0.28
CA LYS A 168 4.14 -27.38 -0.89
C LYS A 168 4.38 -26.29 -1.92
N SER A 169 5.52 -26.36 -2.61
CA SER A 169 5.81 -25.46 -3.73
C SER A 169 4.78 -25.60 -4.84
N VAL A 170 4.38 -24.48 -5.42
CA VAL A 170 3.53 -24.45 -6.62
C VAL A 170 4.37 -24.71 -7.88
N GLU A 171 3.70 -25.10 -8.97
CA GLU A 171 4.35 -25.26 -10.27
C GLU A 171 4.92 -23.93 -10.80
N ARG A 172 6.04 -24.02 -11.52
CA ARG A 172 6.73 -22.84 -12.08
C ARG A 172 6.26 -22.52 -13.50
N ASP A 173 4.95 -22.40 -13.67
CA ASP A 173 4.28 -22.19 -14.95
C ASP A 173 3.89 -20.71 -15.20
N GLY A 174 4.07 -19.83 -14.21
CA GLY A 174 3.63 -18.44 -14.25
C GLY A 174 2.11 -18.26 -14.06
N VAL A 175 1.39 -19.30 -13.64
CA VAL A 175 -0.07 -19.34 -13.48
C VAL A 175 -0.47 -19.86 -12.10
N SER A 176 0.19 -20.90 -11.61
CA SER A 176 -0.07 -21.53 -10.32
C SER A 176 0.19 -20.56 -9.17
N LEU A 177 -0.91 -20.14 -8.52
CA LEU A 177 -0.90 -19.13 -7.45
C LEU A 177 -0.53 -19.76 -6.10
N GLY A 178 0.24 -19.02 -5.30
CA GLY A 178 0.49 -19.34 -3.90
C GLY A 178 1.01 -18.14 -3.14
N GLU A 179 1.38 -18.37 -1.88
CA GLU A 179 2.00 -17.37 -1.02
C GLU A 179 3.52 -17.31 -1.22
N VAL A 180 4.05 -16.10 -1.35
CA VAL A 180 5.49 -15.87 -1.43
C VAL A 180 6.12 -16.17 -0.07
N VAL A 181 7.14 -17.03 -0.08
CA VAL A 181 7.93 -17.37 1.11
C VAL A 181 9.40 -17.05 0.89
N LEU A 182 10.03 -16.53 1.93
CA LEU A 182 11.41 -16.06 1.90
C LEU A 182 12.22 -16.69 3.03
N ARG A 183 13.47 -17.05 2.78
CA ARG A 183 14.39 -17.52 3.80
C ARG A 183 15.79 -16.95 3.54
N GLY A 184 16.39 -16.34 4.54
CA GLY A 184 17.74 -15.77 4.39
C GLY A 184 18.14 -14.89 5.57
N GLY A 185 19.42 -14.54 5.64
CA GLY A 185 19.99 -13.77 6.75
C GLY A 185 19.51 -12.33 6.87
N SER A 186 18.72 -11.83 5.91
CA SER A 186 18.10 -10.50 5.97
C SER A 186 16.67 -10.51 6.49
N VAL A 187 16.08 -11.69 6.70
CA VAL A 187 14.77 -11.84 7.32
C VAL A 187 14.85 -11.41 8.79
N MET A 188 13.86 -10.68 9.26
CA MET A 188 13.77 -10.17 10.62
C MET A 188 13.83 -11.30 11.66
N LEU A 189 14.22 -10.95 12.88
CA LEU A 189 14.16 -11.88 14.02
C LEU A 189 12.71 -12.13 14.50
N GLY A 190 11.79 -11.22 14.18
CA GLY A 190 10.41 -11.23 14.63
C GLY A 190 9.90 -9.83 14.95
N TYR A 191 8.60 -9.73 15.23
CA TYR A 191 7.96 -8.50 15.66
C TYR A 191 8.26 -8.21 17.15
N PHE A 192 8.58 -6.96 17.45
CA PHE A 192 8.94 -6.55 18.80
C PHE A 192 7.75 -6.69 19.76
N LYS A 193 7.94 -7.48 20.83
CA LYS A 193 6.91 -7.81 21.84
C LYS A 193 5.63 -8.44 21.26
N ASP A 194 5.72 -9.04 20.09
CA ASP A 194 4.61 -9.76 19.46
C ASP A 194 5.05 -11.17 19.00
N PRO A 195 5.21 -12.11 19.95
CA PRO A 195 5.59 -13.48 19.63
C PRO A 195 4.50 -14.20 18.82
N LEU A 196 3.22 -13.85 19.02
CA LEU A 196 2.12 -14.44 18.25
C LEU A 196 2.19 -14.01 16.79
N GLY A 197 2.29 -12.72 16.52
CA GLY A 197 2.50 -12.19 15.17
C GLY A 197 3.71 -12.80 14.48
N THR A 198 4.82 -12.95 15.22
CA THR A 198 6.03 -13.60 14.71
C THR A 198 5.78 -15.06 14.33
N SER A 199 5.14 -15.84 15.19
CA SER A 199 4.86 -17.27 14.92
C SER A 199 3.86 -17.49 13.78
N MET A 200 2.98 -16.53 13.50
CA MET A 200 2.03 -16.63 12.39
C MET A 200 2.71 -16.52 11.02
N CYS A 201 3.77 -15.74 10.90
CA CYS A 201 4.49 -15.53 9.64
C CYS A 201 5.83 -16.29 9.55
N MET A 202 6.34 -16.87 10.63
CA MET A 202 7.57 -17.66 10.63
C MET A 202 7.27 -19.15 10.81
N LYS A 203 7.55 -19.99 9.80
CA LYS A 203 7.34 -21.44 9.87
C LYS A 203 8.57 -22.17 9.31
N ASP A 204 9.18 -23.05 10.11
CA ASP A 204 10.33 -23.87 9.70
C ASP A 204 11.48 -23.07 9.06
N GLY A 205 11.75 -21.88 9.59
CA GLY A 205 12.78 -20.95 9.08
C GLY A 205 12.38 -20.16 7.84
N TRP A 206 11.17 -20.32 7.33
CA TRP A 206 10.58 -19.53 6.25
C TRP A 206 9.73 -18.39 6.79
N PHE A 207 9.89 -17.23 6.18
CA PHE A 207 9.02 -16.08 6.36
C PHE A 207 7.94 -16.06 5.28
N TYR A 208 6.70 -16.18 5.72
CA TYR A 208 5.47 -16.09 4.93
C TYR A 208 5.10 -14.61 4.82
N THR A 209 5.19 -14.06 3.60
CA THR A 209 5.10 -12.62 3.40
C THR A 209 3.66 -12.10 3.40
N GLY A 210 2.68 -12.99 3.23
CA GLY A 210 1.28 -12.64 2.97
C GLY A 210 1.03 -12.10 1.56
N ASP A 211 2.04 -12.04 0.68
CA ASP A 211 1.88 -11.65 -0.72
C ASP A 211 1.59 -12.89 -1.59
N VAL A 212 0.65 -12.77 -2.52
CA VAL A 212 0.29 -13.82 -3.48
C VAL A 212 1.07 -13.62 -4.76
N GLY A 213 1.69 -14.67 -5.26
CA GLY A 213 2.49 -14.61 -6.48
C GLY A 213 2.49 -15.90 -7.27
N VAL A 214 3.20 -15.84 -8.40
CA VAL A 214 3.52 -16.98 -9.26
C VAL A 214 5.03 -16.99 -9.54
N ILE A 215 5.58 -18.16 -9.85
CA ILE A 215 6.95 -18.27 -10.37
C ILE A 215 6.86 -18.69 -11.83
N HIS A 216 7.52 -17.92 -12.70
CA HIS A 216 7.66 -18.25 -14.11
C HIS A 216 8.69 -19.37 -14.32
N SER A 217 8.62 -20.08 -15.43
CA SER A 217 9.55 -21.18 -15.78
C SER A 217 11.02 -20.76 -15.80
N ASN A 218 11.28 -19.46 -15.97
CA ASN A 218 12.61 -18.86 -15.94
C ASN A 218 13.08 -18.43 -14.53
N GLY A 219 12.32 -18.75 -13.49
CA GLY A 219 12.60 -18.46 -12.08
C GLY A 219 12.14 -17.08 -11.59
N TYR A 220 11.48 -16.28 -12.42
CA TYR A 220 11.06 -14.92 -12.04
C TYR A 220 9.79 -14.99 -11.19
N LEU A 221 9.82 -14.34 -10.03
CA LEU A 221 8.64 -14.02 -9.25
C LEU A 221 7.84 -12.90 -9.92
N GLU A 222 6.54 -13.11 -9.98
CA GLU A 222 5.56 -12.08 -10.25
C GLU A 222 4.55 -12.06 -9.09
N VAL A 223 4.56 -10.98 -8.32
CA VAL A 223 3.59 -10.72 -7.26
C VAL A 223 2.28 -10.26 -7.91
N LYS A 224 1.21 -11.00 -7.64
CA LYS A 224 -0.12 -10.79 -8.22
C LYS A 224 -1.00 -9.91 -7.35
N ASP A 225 -0.93 -10.08 -6.03
CA ASP A 225 -1.65 -9.24 -5.08
C ASP A 225 -1.15 -9.47 -3.65
N ARG A 226 -1.73 -8.78 -2.66
CA ARG A 226 -1.69 -9.21 -1.26
C ARG A 226 -2.80 -10.21 -1.00
N SER A 227 -2.55 -11.22 -0.17
CA SER A 227 -3.59 -12.20 0.22
C SER A 227 -4.87 -11.54 0.74
N LYS A 228 -4.75 -10.43 1.47
CA LYS A 228 -5.88 -9.64 2.01
C LYS A 228 -6.52 -8.67 1.00
N ASP A 229 -5.94 -8.52 -0.18
CA ASP A 229 -6.40 -7.61 -1.23
C ASP A 229 -6.98 -8.39 -2.44
N VAL A 230 -6.80 -9.72 -2.50
CA VAL A 230 -7.53 -10.61 -3.43
C VAL A 230 -9.03 -10.53 -3.13
N ILE A 231 -9.82 -10.37 -4.19
CA ILE A 231 -11.28 -10.23 -4.11
C ILE A 231 -11.90 -11.57 -4.51
N ILE A 232 -12.69 -12.16 -3.62
CA ILE A 232 -13.35 -13.46 -3.87
C ILE A 232 -14.79 -13.20 -4.30
N SER A 233 -15.03 -13.19 -5.61
CA SER A 233 -16.35 -12.90 -6.18
C SER A 233 -16.96 -14.14 -6.80
N GLY A 234 -17.99 -14.71 -6.16
CA GLY A 234 -18.70 -15.89 -6.66
C GLY A 234 -17.85 -17.16 -6.76
N GLY A 235 -16.83 -17.28 -5.90
CA GLY A 235 -15.88 -18.40 -5.93
C GLY A 235 -14.65 -18.18 -6.81
N GLU A 236 -14.57 -17.07 -7.53
CA GLU A 236 -13.42 -16.71 -8.36
C GLU A 236 -12.48 -15.73 -7.63
N ASN A 237 -11.16 -15.97 -7.72
CA ASN A 237 -10.14 -15.08 -7.18
C ASN A 237 -9.79 -13.98 -8.19
N ILE A 238 -10.05 -12.72 -7.82
CA ILE A 238 -9.78 -11.56 -8.66
C ILE A 238 -8.66 -10.73 -8.04
N SER A 239 -7.59 -10.48 -8.81
CA SER A 239 -6.53 -9.56 -8.41
C SER A 239 -7.01 -8.11 -8.51
N SER A 240 -6.95 -7.39 -7.39
CA SER A 240 -7.22 -5.96 -7.34
C SER A 240 -6.20 -5.16 -8.16
N VAL A 241 -4.94 -5.61 -8.19
CA VAL A 241 -3.84 -4.97 -8.93
C VAL A 241 -4.02 -5.09 -10.45
N GLU A 242 -4.60 -6.20 -10.93
CA GLU A 242 -4.88 -6.37 -12.36
C GLU A 242 -5.91 -5.35 -12.85
N ILE A 243 -6.96 -5.14 -12.06
CA ILE A 243 -7.99 -4.13 -12.36
C ILE A 243 -7.39 -2.72 -12.30
N GLU A 244 -6.60 -2.42 -11.27
CA GLU A 244 -5.88 -1.15 -11.15
C GLU A 244 -5.01 -0.88 -12.36
N SER A 245 -4.29 -1.89 -12.85
CA SER A 245 -3.41 -1.76 -14.01
C SER A 245 -4.19 -1.34 -15.26
N VAL A 246 -5.39 -1.86 -15.48
CA VAL A 246 -6.29 -1.42 -16.57
C VAL A 246 -6.81 -0.01 -16.32
N LEU A 247 -7.20 0.33 -15.09
CA LEU A 247 -7.66 1.69 -14.75
C LEU A 247 -6.55 2.74 -15.02
N TYR A 248 -5.29 2.42 -14.73
CA TYR A 248 -4.14 3.28 -15.02
C TYR A 248 -3.87 3.49 -16.52
N THR A 249 -4.46 2.70 -17.42
CA THR A 249 -4.37 2.96 -18.87
C THR A 249 -5.41 3.96 -19.36
N HIS A 250 -6.44 4.26 -18.55
CA HIS A 250 -7.48 5.22 -18.93
C HIS A 250 -6.92 6.65 -18.97
N PRO A 251 -7.14 7.44 -20.05
CA PRO A 251 -6.48 8.73 -20.23
C PRO A 251 -6.81 9.77 -19.15
N ALA A 252 -8.02 9.69 -18.57
CA ALA A 252 -8.47 10.60 -17.51
C ALA A 252 -8.02 10.20 -16.09
N VAL A 253 -7.57 8.96 -15.87
CA VAL A 253 -7.23 8.46 -14.52
C VAL A 253 -5.84 8.96 -14.11
N ASN A 254 -5.76 9.53 -12.91
CA ASN A 254 -4.52 9.92 -12.27
C ASN A 254 -4.03 8.83 -11.31
N GLU A 255 -4.93 8.37 -10.44
CA GLU A 255 -4.68 7.30 -9.46
C GLU A 255 -5.91 6.39 -9.37
N ALA A 256 -5.66 5.10 -9.15
CA ALA A 256 -6.70 4.12 -8.93
C ALA A 256 -6.28 3.14 -7.82
N ALA A 257 -7.26 2.73 -7.02
CA ALA A 257 -7.13 1.63 -6.08
C ALA A 257 -8.42 0.82 -6.05
N VAL A 258 -8.30 -0.49 -6.06
CA VAL A 258 -9.42 -1.43 -6.05
C VAL A 258 -9.37 -2.23 -4.77
N VAL A 259 -10.54 -2.40 -4.15
CA VAL A 259 -10.72 -3.19 -2.92
C VAL A 259 -11.94 -4.07 -3.04
N ALA A 260 -11.96 -5.16 -2.27
CA ALA A 260 -13.15 -5.95 -2.07
C ALA A 260 -14.24 -5.10 -1.38
N ARG A 261 -15.43 -5.09 -1.99
CA ARG A 261 -16.65 -4.62 -1.33
C ARG A 261 -17.55 -5.82 -1.06
N PRO A 262 -18.10 -5.96 0.16
CA PRO A 262 -19.16 -6.93 0.42
C PRO A 262 -20.30 -6.84 -0.59
N ASP A 263 -20.85 -7.99 -0.97
CA ASP A 263 -21.98 -8.11 -1.89
C ASP A 263 -22.84 -9.32 -1.51
N GLU A 264 -24.15 -9.13 -1.39
CA GLU A 264 -25.08 -10.16 -0.92
C GLU A 264 -25.09 -11.42 -1.78
N PHE A 265 -24.86 -11.29 -3.10
CA PHE A 265 -24.94 -12.42 -4.02
C PHE A 265 -23.58 -13.03 -4.32
N TRP A 266 -22.56 -12.18 -4.49
CA TRP A 266 -21.24 -12.61 -4.93
C TRP A 266 -20.25 -12.81 -3.77
N GLY A 267 -20.65 -12.52 -2.54
CA GLY A 267 -19.77 -12.47 -1.38
C GLY A 267 -18.98 -11.17 -1.37
N GLU A 268 -18.11 -10.99 -2.38
CA GLU A 268 -17.38 -9.77 -2.63
C GLU A 268 -17.49 -9.33 -4.09
N THR A 269 -17.37 -8.03 -4.34
CA THR A 269 -17.28 -7.45 -5.69
C THR A 269 -16.19 -6.40 -5.76
N PRO A 270 -15.51 -6.23 -6.91
CA PRO A 270 -14.49 -5.20 -7.03
C PRO A 270 -15.10 -3.79 -6.99
N CYS A 271 -14.59 -2.96 -6.08
CA CYS A 271 -14.93 -1.54 -5.94
C CYS A 271 -13.69 -0.69 -6.23
N ALA A 272 -13.77 0.12 -7.28
CA ALA A 272 -12.69 1.00 -7.70
C ALA A 272 -12.84 2.38 -7.07
N PHE A 273 -11.78 2.90 -6.48
CA PHE A 273 -11.63 4.29 -6.09
C PHE A 273 -10.70 4.98 -7.09
N VAL A 274 -11.18 6.06 -7.71
CA VAL A 274 -10.49 6.72 -8.82
C VAL A 274 -10.30 8.20 -8.50
N SER A 275 -9.06 8.68 -8.65
CA SER A 275 -8.74 10.10 -8.75
C SER A 275 -8.44 10.44 -10.20
N LEU A 276 -9.03 11.54 -10.69
CA LEU A 276 -8.90 12.00 -12.07
C LEU A 276 -7.79 13.04 -12.20
N LYS A 277 -7.22 13.16 -13.40
CA LYS A 277 -6.25 14.22 -13.71
C LYS A 277 -6.89 15.60 -13.60
N HIS A 278 -6.10 16.59 -13.17
CA HIS A 278 -6.53 17.99 -13.16
C HIS A 278 -6.64 18.55 -14.59
N GLY A 279 -7.52 19.53 -14.78
CA GLY A 279 -7.65 20.26 -16.06
C GLY A 279 -8.37 19.50 -17.18
N LEU A 280 -9.05 18.39 -16.88
CA LEU A 280 -9.85 17.67 -17.88
C LEU A 280 -11.06 18.48 -18.32
N SER A 281 -11.23 18.66 -19.63
CA SER A 281 -12.40 19.33 -20.22
C SER A 281 -13.69 18.54 -19.99
N ASN A 282 -13.63 17.21 -20.08
CA ASN A 282 -14.73 16.29 -19.80
C ASN A 282 -14.28 15.25 -18.77
N LYS A 283 -15.01 15.12 -17.66
CA LYS A 283 -14.74 14.12 -16.62
C LYS A 283 -15.58 12.86 -16.90
N PRO A 284 -14.99 11.65 -16.96
CA PRO A 284 -15.75 10.43 -17.12
C PRO A 284 -16.62 10.16 -15.88
N GLY A 285 -17.83 9.66 -16.10
CA GLY A 285 -18.70 9.13 -15.04
C GLY A 285 -18.35 7.68 -14.69
N GLU A 286 -19.08 7.13 -13.71
CA GLU A 286 -18.90 5.73 -13.26
C GLU A 286 -19.07 4.73 -14.41
N ARG A 287 -20.11 4.90 -15.24
CA ARG A 287 -20.37 3.99 -16.37
C ARG A 287 -19.24 3.99 -17.39
N ASP A 288 -18.67 5.15 -17.70
CA ASP A 288 -17.56 5.27 -18.65
C ASP A 288 -16.34 4.46 -18.19
N ILE A 289 -16.02 4.51 -16.89
CA ILE A 289 -14.91 3.74 -16.30
C ILE A 289 -15.21 2.24 -16.31
N ILE A 290 -16.45 1.84 -15.98
CA ILE A 290 -16.87 0.43 -15.98
C ILE A 290 -16.83 -0.16 -17.39
N ASP A 291 -17.34 0.58 -18.38
CA ASP A 291 -17.39 0.14 -19.77
C ASP A 291 -15.97 0.06 -20.36
N TYR A 292 -15.10 1.01 -20.04
CA TYR A 292 -13.68 0.94 -20.39
C TYR A 292 -12.98 -0.31 -19.82
N CYS A 293 -13.28 -0.68 -18.58
CA CYS A 293 -12.77 -1.93 -18.00
C CYS A 293 -13.33 -3.14 -18.75
N ARG A 294 -14.64 -3.16 -19.03
CA ARG A 294 -15.32 -4.27 -19.72
C ARG A 294 -14.73 -4.58 -21.09
N GLU A 295 -14.23 -3.58 -21.81
CA GLU A 295 -13.55 -3.77 -23.09
C GLU A 295 -12.16 -4.41 -22.98
N LYS A 296 -11.54 -4.41 -21.79
CA LYS A 296 -10.12 -4.74 -21.57
C LYS A 296 -9.86 -5.89 -20.61
N MET A 297 -10.87 -6.38 -19.91
CA MET A 297 -10.75 -7.52 -18.99
C MET A 297 -11.99 -8.42 -19.03
N ALA A 298 -11.87 -9.61 -18.47
CA ALA A 298 -12.97 -10.55 -18.36
C ALA A 298 -14.12 -9.96 -17.52
N ARG A 299 -15.36 -10.24 -17.91
CA ARG A 299 -16.56 -9.61 -17.32
C ARG A 299 -16.67 -9.78 -15.80
N PHE A 300 -16.20 -10.89 -15.25
CA PHE A 300 -16.24 -11.15 -13.81
C PHE A 300 -15.29 -10.26 -13.00
N MET A 301 -14.24 -9.72 -13.63
CA MET A 301 -13.23 -8.84 -12.99
C MET A 301 -13.63 -7.36 -13.01
N VAL A 302 -14.58 -6.98 -13.85
CA VAL A 302 -14.97 -5.57 -14.04
C VAL A 302 -15.50 -5.00 -12.73
N PRO A 303 -15.02 -3.82 -12.27
CA PRO A 303 -15.58 -3.15 -11.11
C PRO A 303 -17.08 -2.99 -11.22
N LYS A 304 -17.81 -3.39 -10.17
CA LYS A 304 -19.26 -3.16 -10.11
C LYS A 304 -19.59 -1.78 -9.57
N THR A 305 -18.61 -1.10 -8.98
CA THR A 305 -18.77 0.23 -8.40
C THR A 305 -17.50 1.04 -8.56
N VAL A 306 -17.68 2.30 -8.95
CA VAL A 306 -16.59 3.26 -9.10
C VAL A 306 -16.90 4.50 -8.27
N VAL A 307 -16.01 4.82 -7.34
CA VAL A 307 -16.10 5.98 -6.46
C VAL A 307 -15.02 6.97 -6.81
N PHE A 308 -15.40 8.20 -7.14
CA PHE A 308 -14.44 9.27 -7.39
C PHE A 308 -14.01 9.95 -6.09
N LYS A 309 -12.70 10.15 -5.94
CA LYS A 309 -12.10 10.96 -4.86
C LYS A 309 -11.13 11.95 -5.46
N ASP A 310 -11.05 13.15 -4.88
CA ASP A 310 -10.05 14.14 -5.30
C ASP A 310 -8.63 13.58 -5.10
N GLU A 311 -8.37 12.97 -3.94
CA GLU A 311 -7.13 12.26 -3.65
C GLU A 311 -7.39 10.94 -2.90
N LEU A 312 -6.57 9.91 -3.21
CA LEU A 312 -6.60 8.64 -2.49
C LEU A 312 -5.71 8.69 -1.24
N PRO A 313 -6.11 8.07 -0.12
CA PRO A 313 -5.33 8.10 1.13
C PRO A 313 -4.00 7.36 0.94
N LYS A 314 -2.88 7.98 1.36
CA LYS A 314 -1.52 7.45 1.15
C LYS A 314 -0.70 7.48 2.44
N THR A 315 0.27 6.57 2.54
CA THR A 315 1.32 6.62 3.56
C THR A 315 2.32 7.73 3.27
N SER A 316 3.23 8.00 4.21
CA SER A 316 4.38 8.91 3.99
C SER A 316 5.32 8.46 2.86
N THR A 317 5.27 7.19 2.46
CA THR A 317 5.98 6.64 1.29
C THR A 317 5.17 6.69 0.00
N GLY A 318 3.96 7.25 0.05
CA GLY A 318 3.08 7.40 -1.11
C GLY A 318 2.33 6.14 -1.52
N LYS A 319 2.32 5.10 -0.67
CA LYS A 319 1.56 3.87 -0.89
C LYS A 319 0.09 4.11 -0.52
N ILE A 320 -0.85 3.74 -1.39
CA ILE A 320 -2.28 3.87 -1.11
C ILE A 320 -2.67 2.98 0.08
N GLN A 321 -3.38 3.56 1.04
CA GLN A 321 -3.87 2.90 2.25
C GLN A 321 -5.20 2.18 1.98
N LYS A 322 -5.15 1.04 1.28
CA LYS A 322 -6.33 0.22 0.93
C LYS A 322 -7.21 -0.18 2.11
N TYR A 323 -6.66 -0.28 3.34
CA TYR A 323 -7.45 -0.59 4.52
C TYR A 323 -8.53 0.48 4.81
N LEU A 324 -8.20 1.77 4.63
CA LEU A 324 -9.19 2.85 4.78
C LEU A 324 -10.26 2.75 3.70
N LEU A 325 -9.85 2.48 2.46
CA LEU A 325 -10.77 2.31 1.33
C LEU A 325 -11.71 1.11 1.52
N ARG A 326 -11.24 0.02 2.15
CA ARG A 326 -12.08 -1.12 2.55
C ARG A 326 -13.15 -0.73 3.56
N GLU A 327 -12.80 0.04 4.58
CA GLU A 327 -13.79 0.53 5.54
C GLU A 327 -14.85 1.39 4.85
N TYR A 328 -14.44 2.31 3.96
CA TYR A 328 -15.38 3.05 3.11
C TYR A 328 -16.24 2.13 2.23
N ALA A 329 -15.65 1.11 1.61
CA ALA A 329 -16.38 0.19 0.74
C ALA A 329 -17.46 -0.59 1.52
N LYS A 330 -17.16 -1.03 2.75
CA LYS A 330 -18.14 -1.67 3.64
C LYS A 330 -19.32 -0.74 3.95
N GLU A 331 -19.06 0.56 4.14
CA GLU A 331 -20.12 1.54 4.45
C GLU A 331 -21.05 1.80 3.25
N LEU A 332 -20.60 1.65 2.00
CA LEU A 332 -21.44 1.85 0.81
C LEU A 332 -22.65 0.90 0.77
N ASP A 333 -22.54 -0.25 1.43
CA ASP A 333 -23.63 -1.23 1.53
C ASP A 333 -24.71 -0.79 2.54
N SER A 334 -24.28 -0.18 3.65
CA SER A 334 -25.17 0.28 4.73
C SER A 334 -26.15 1.40 4.32
N SER A 335 -25.89 2.08 3.21
CA SER A 335 -26.81 3.07 2.61
C SER A 335 -28.07 2.47 1.98
N LYS A 336 -28.07 1.18 1.60
CA LYS A 336 -29.29 0.52 1.07
C LYS A 336 -30.26 0.08 2.17
N VAL A 337 -29.77 -0.13 3.39
CA VAL A 337 -30.59 -0.61 4.52
C VAL A 337 -31.47 0.50 5.14
N LYS A 338 -31.20 1.79 4.87
CA LYS A 338 -31.98 2.91 5.45
C LYS A 338 -33.28 3.27 4.71
N MET A 339 -33.61 2.63 3.59
CA MET A 339 -34.79 3.00 2.77
C MET A 339 -36.02 2.10 2.97
N VAL A 340 -36.04 1.20 3.96
CA VAL A 340 -37.23 0.38 4.29
C VAL A 340 -37.54 0.48 5.78
N ALA A 341 -37.98 1.67 6.22
CA ALA A 341 -38.72 1.83 7.46
C ALA A 341 -39.98 2.66 7.19
N GLY A 342 -40.85 2.10 6.34
CA GLY A 342 -42.22 2.55 6.18
C GLY A 342 -43.08 2.05 7.33
N LYS A 343 -43.84 2.99 7.92
CA LYS A 343 -44.91 2.82 8.92
C LYS A 343 -45.52 1.41 9.05
N VAL A 344 -45.42 0.83 10.25
CA VAL A 344 -46.41 -0.08 10.86
C VAL A 344 -46.33 0.21 12.36
N GLY A 345 -47.33 0.77 13.04
CA GLY A 345 -48.60 0.12 13.32
C GLY A 345 -48.50 -0.53 14.70
N SER A 346 -49.07 0.13 15.71
CA SER A 346 -49.16 -0.35 17.10
C SER A 346 -49.75 -1.75 17.20
N CYS A 347 -49.08 -2.66 17.91
CA CYS A 347 -49.73 -3.87 18.41
C CYS A 347 -49.20 -4.25 19.79
N PHE A 348 -50.14 -4.31 20.73
CA PHE A 348 -50.04 -4.79 22.10
C PHE A 348 -49.72 -6.28 22.15
N TYR A 349 -48.96 -6.72 23.17
CA TYR A 349 -49.18 -8.03 23.80
C TYR A 349 -48.94 -7.97 25.34
N PRO A 350 -49.64 -8.81 26.13
CA PRO A 350 -49.86 -8.65 27.57
C PRO A 350 -48.83 -9.40 28.44
N PRO A 351 -48.84 -9.24 29.78
CA PRO A 351 -47.89 -9.89 30.67
C PRO A 351 -48.39 -11.28 31.12
N LEU A 352 -47.47 -12.23 31.29
CA LEU A 352 -47.70 -13.46 32.04
C LEU A 352 -46.66 -13.56 33.17
N TYR A 353 -47.14 -13.33 34.40
CA TYR A 353 -46.58 -13.88 35.65
C TYR A 353 -46.98 -15.37 35.72
N SER A 354 -46.26 -16.30 36.35
CA SER A 354 -46.03 -16.47 37.80
C SER A 354 -45.12 -17.73 38.07
N PRO A 355 -44.83 -18.22 39.31
CA PRO A 355 -43.48 -18.15 39.91
C PRO A 355 -42.94 -19.49 40.50
N GLY A 356 -41.72 -19.50 41.07
CA GLY A 356 -41.41 -20.44 42.18
C GLY A 356 -39.96 -20.93 42.40
N TRP A 357 -39.34 -20.40 43.47
CA TRP A 357 -38.47 -21.06 44.48
C TRP A 357 -37.08 -21.65 44.13
N LEU A 358 -36.01 -20.99 44.62
CA LEU A 358 -35.24 -21.38 45.84
C LEU A 358 -34.02 -20.45 46.06
N GLN A 359 -33.83 -20.02 47.30
CA GLN A 359 -32.70 -19.22 47.81
C GLN A 359 -31.57 -20.13 48.33
N THR A 360 -30.30 -19.75 48.13
CA THR A 360 -29.24 -19.58 49.17
C THR A 360 -27.89 -19.19 48.53
N PRO A 361 -26.92 -18.61 49.28
CA PRO A 361 -26.07 -17.52 48.81
C PRO A 361 -24.65 -17.96 48.44
N PHE A 362 -24.00 -17.25 47.51
CA PHE A 362 -22.54 -17.23 47.40
C PHE A 362 -22.01 -15.82 47.17
N THR A 363 -20.91 -15.57 47.88
CA THR A 363 -20.14 -14.35 48.05
C THR A 363 -19.69 -13.70 46.73
N ALA A 364 -19.84 -12.37 46.67
CA ALA A 364 -19.41 -11.55 45.55
C ALA A 364 -17.89 -11.29 45.57
N THR A 365 -17.25 -11.54 44.44
CA THR A 365 -15.99 -10.90 44.01
C THR A 365 -16.27 -10.14 42.72
N PRO A 366 -15.93 -8.84 42.59
CA PRO A 366 -16.24 -8.10 41.38
C PRO A 366 -15.17 -8.36 40.30
N ILE A 367 -15.59 -8.98 39.20
CA ILE A 367 -14.91 -8.89 37.90
C ILE A 367 -15.53 -7.71 37.15
N SER A 368 -14.67 -6.81 36.70
CA SER A 368 -15.00 -5.63 35.91
C SER A 368 -15.52 -6.00 34.52
N THR A 369 -16.79 -5.72 34.24
CA THR A 369 -17.37 -5.76 32.89
C THR A 369 -17.27 -4.37 32.25
N SER A 370 -16.50 -4.25 31.17
CA SER A 370 -16.47 -3.03 30.34
C SER A 370 -17.67 -3.00 29.40
N ILE A 371 -18.50 -1.95 29.50
CA ILE A 371 -19.55 -1.63 28.55
C ILE A 371 -18.95 -0.76 27.43
N CYS A 372 -18.97 -1.23 26.19
CA CYS A 372 -18.69 -0.42 25.00
C CYS A 372 -19.97 0.33 24.59
N ILE A 373 -19.94 1.66 24.64
CA ILE A 373 -20.95 2.52 23.99
C ILE A 373 -20.33 3.04 22.69
N SER A 374 -20.91 2.66 21.55
CA SER A 374 -20.61 3.24 20.24
C SER A 374 -21.45 4.50 20.04
N MET A 375 -20.80 5.66 19.87
CA MET A 375 -21.44 6.88 19.40
C MET A 375 -20.86 7.28 18.04
N ASN A 376 -21.73 7.29 17.01
CA ASN A 376 -21.48 7.90 15.71
C ASN A 376 -21.44 9.43 15.87
N SER A 377 -20.39 10.09 15.38
CA SER A 377 -20.41 11.54 15.22
C SER A 377 -19.78 11.98 13.89
N PHE A 378 -20.66 12.41 12.99
CA PHE A 378 -20.38 13.45 12.01
C PHE A 378 -20.00 14.75 12.76
N ASN A 379 -19.04 15.50 12.20
CA ASN A 379 -18.40 16.73 12.68
C ASN A 379 -17.25 16.60 13.70
N GLN A 380 -16.09 17.11 13.27
CA GLN A 380 -14.86 17.23 14.04
C GLN A 380 -15.04 18.19 15.23
N SER A 381 -15.23 17.65 16.42
CA SER A 381 -15.02 18.35 17.69
C SER A 381 -14.43 17.35 18.68
N THR A 382 -13.29 17.70 19.29
CA THR A 382 -12.60 16.81 20.23
C THR A 382 -13.23 16.94 21.62
N TYR A 383 -13.75 15.83 22.15
CA TYR A 383 -14.28 15.73 23.51
C TYR A 383 -13.37 14.87 24.37
N PHE A 384 -13.33 15.16 25.67
CA PHE A 384 -12.64 14.30 26.64
C PHE A 384 -13.59 13.95 27.78
N ALA A 385 -13.47 12.72 28.28
CA ALA A 385 -14.22 12.23 29.43
C ALA A 385 -13.32 12.23 30.66
N GLN A 386 -13.80 12.80 31.76
CA GLN A 386 -13.12 12.76 33.05
C GLN A 386 -13.97 11.97 34.04
N LYS A 387 -13.34 11.00 34.72
CA LYS A 387 -13.98 10.17 35.75
C LYS A 387 -13.60 10.70 37.14
N ARG A 388 -14.59 10.99 37.97
CA ARG A 388 -14.42 11.21 39.42
C ARG A 388 -15.42 10.33 40.17
N GLY A 389 -14.91 9.35 40.91
CA GLY A 389 -15.77 8.37 41.58
C GLY A 389 -16.62 7.55 40.59
N SER A 390 -17.91 7.43 40.87
CA SER A 390 -18.89 6.69 40.05
C SER A 390 -19.51 7.52 38.90
N GLU A 391 -19.16 8.79 38.74
CA GLU A 391 -19.68 9.66 37.68
C GLU A 391 -18.64 9.92 36.58
N ILE A 392 -19.14 10.02 35.34
CA ILE A 392 -18.37 10.38 34.15
C ILE A 392 -19.01 11.63 33.53
N SER A 393 -18.22 12.68 33.33
CA SER A 393 -18.65 13.92 32.68
C SER A 393 -17.89 14.12 31.36
N ILE A 394 -18.59 14.57 30.31
CA ILE A 394 -18.05 14.82 28.98
C ILE A 394 -17.95 16.34 28.76
N LEU A 395 -16.77 16.84 28.39
CA LEU A 395 -16.52 18.28 28.20
C LEU A 395 -16.06 18.59 26.77
N GLN A 396 -16.55 19.70 26.21
CA GLN A 396 -16.21 20.20 24.86
C GLN A 396 -15.11 21.26 24.91
N LYS A 397 -14.12 21.19 24.01
CA LYS A 397 -13.04 22.17 23.91
C LYS A 397 -13.42 23.30 22.93
N ASN A 398 -13.67 24.51 23.41
CA ASN A 398 -13.89 25.68 22.54
C ASN A 398 -12.54 26.31 22.11
N GLN A 399 -12.42 26.64 20.82
CA GLN A 399 -11.27 27.30 20.20
C GLN A 399 -11.16 28.77 20.67
N ALA A 400 -9.96 29.21 21.06
CA ALA A 400 -9.66 30.60 21.40
C ALA A 400 -8.89 31.29 20.26
N THR A 401 -9.30 32.52 19.98
CA THR A 401 -8.88 33.45 18.92
C THR A 401 -7.43 33.94 19.05
N VAL A 402 -6.79 34.19 17.90
CA VAL A 402 -5.45 34.81 17.74
C VAL A 402 -5.50 36.31 18.03
N LEU A 403 -4.57 36.83 18.84
CA LEU A 403 -4.12 38.24 18.84
C LEU A 403 -2.61 38.34 19.22
N HIS A 404 -1.97 39.40 18.73
CA HIS A 404 -0.54 39.69 18.52
C HIS A 404 0.49 39.54 19.69
N GLN A 405 1.78 39.35 19.31
CA GLN A 405 3.06 39.36 20.07
C GLN A 405 3.40 40.68 20.84
N PRO A 406 4.54 40.89 21.58
CA PRO A 406 5.75 40.04 21.87
C PRO A 406 6.38 40.05 23.32
N ARG A 407 7.30 39.07 23.55
CA ARG A 407 8.49 39.05 24.48
C ARG A 407 8.29 38.94 26.02
N PRO A 408 9.36 38.65 26.80
CA PRO A 408 10.09 37.38 26.95
C PRO A 408 10.08 36.89 28.41
N LEU A 409 10.54 35.68 28.74
CA LEU A 409 11.32 35.38 29.97
C LEU A 409 11.66 33.89 30.09
N SER A 410 12.86 33.69 30.60
CA SER A 410 13.56 32.48 31.00
C SER A 410 12.73 31.51 31.86
N ASN A 411 12.87 30.21 31.62
CA ASN A 411 13.60 29.34 32.56
C ASN A 411 13.71 27.89 32.07
N THR A 412 14.94 27.43 32.15
CA THR A 412 15.46 26.06 32.06
C THR A 412 14.71 25.08 32.94
N LEU A 413 14.36 23.89 32.43
CA LEU A 413 14.28 22.65 33.23
C LEU A 413 14.32 21.38 32.36
N VAL A 414 15.56 20.92 32.17
CA VAL A 414 16.09 19.54 32.26
C VAL A 414 15.12 18.37 32.05
N ALA A 415 15.46 17.57 31.03
CA ALA A 415 14.95 16.23 30.76
C ALA A 415 15.35 15.20 31.83
N ARG A 416 14.45 14.28 32.15
CA ARG A 416 14.78 12.91 32.57
C ARG A 416 13.83 11.94 31.86
N PHE A 417 14.39 11.12 30.99
CA PHE A 417 13.75 9.94 30.44
C PHE A 417 14.00 8.77 31.40
N LEU A 418 12.94 8.03 31.72
CA LEU A 418 13.01 6.59 31.97
C LEU A 418 12.35 5.89 30.79
#